data_AF-A0A7J8J349-F1
#
_entry.id   AF-A0A7J8J349-F1
#
_cell.length_a   1.000
_cell.length_b   1.000
_cell.length_c   1.000
_cell.angle_alpha   90.00
_cell.angle_beta   90.00
_cell.angle_gamma   90.00
#
_symmetry.space_group_name_H-M   'P 1'
#
loop_
_entity.id
_entity.type
_entity.pdbx_description
1 polymer ?
#
loop_
_entity_poly.entity_id
_entity_poly.type
_entity_poly.pdbx_seq_one_letter_code
_entity_poly.pdbx_strand_id
1 'polypeptide(L)'
;MCCSTDQVKGVLTLQGDALSQADVNLKMPRNNQLLHFAFREDKQWKLQQIQDARNHVSQAIYLLNNRDESYQFRTGAEVLKRMFAPALPSDLLVNVYINLNKLCLTVYQLHALQPNSTKNFRPAGGSVLHSPGAMFSASSSKIR
;
A
#
# COMPACT_ATOMS: atom_id res chain seq x y z
N MET A 1 27.60 23.16 11.51
CA MET A 1 27.61 21.82 10.89
C MET A 1 28.57 20.96 11.69
N CYS A 2 28.11 20.01 12.49
CA CYS A 2 29.00 19.00 13.05
C CYS A 2 28.34 17.64 12.84
N CYS A 3 28.80 16.94 11.79
CA CYS A 3 28.47 15.55 11.56
C CYS A 3 29.15 14.76 12.69
N SER A 4 28.37 14.31 13.67
CA SER A 4 28.86 13.35 14.65
C SER A 4 29.26 12.10 13.87
N THR A 5 30.54 11.74 13.90
CA THR A 5 31.04 10.50 13.32
C THR A 5 30.21 9.32 13.82
N ASP A 6 29.71 8.49 12.91
CA ASP A 6 28.89 7.32 13.26
C ASP A 6 29.59 6.45 14.31
N GLN A 7 28.95 6.31 15.47
CA GLN A 7 29.45 5.49 16.58
C GLN A 7 29.22 3.99 16.33
N VAL A 8 28.41 3.64 15.33
CA VAL A 8 28.12 2.27 14.92
C VAL A 8 28.22 2.19 13.40
N LYS A 9 28.95 1.20 12.91
CA LYS A 9 28.99 0.87 11.49
C LYS A 9 28.68 -0.60 11.35
N GLY A 10 27.78 -0.98 10.44
CA GLY A 10 27.48 -2.37 10.20
C GLY A 10 27.26 -2.68 8.72
N VAL A 11 27.66 -3.87 8.32
CA VAL A 11 27.39 -4.45 7.00
C VAL A 11 26.49 -5.66 7.22
N LEU A 12 25.34 -5.66 6.55
CA LEU A 12 24.31 -6.69 6.69
C LEU A 12 24.07 -7.34 5.33
N THR A 13 24.08 -8.67 5.28
CA THR A 13 23.83 -9.46 4.07
C THR A 13 22.44 -10.10 4.14
N LEU A 14 21.49 -9.56 3.39
CA LEU A 14 20.12 -10.07 3.28
C LEU A 14 19.96 -10.93 2.02
N GLN A 15 19.52 -12.18 2.19
CA GLN A 15 19.20 -13.10 1.11
C GLN A 15 17.73 -13.51 1.20
N GLY A 16 16.88 -12.96 0.34
CA GLY A 16 15.43 -13.14 0.44
C GLY A 16 14.90 -12.59 1.77
N ASP A 17 14.32 -13.48 2.60
CA ASP A 17 13.85 -13.17 3.94
C ASP A 17 14.87 -13.51 5.05
N ALA A 18 16.05 -14.04 4.71
CA ALA A 18 17.09 -14.40 5.67
C ALA A 18 18.18 -13.32 5.74
N LEU A 19 18.31 -12.68 6.90
CA LEU A 19 19.53 -11.97 7.25
C LEU A 19 20.60 -13.01 7.58
N SER A 20 21.49 -13.24 6.62
CA SER A 20 22.48 -14.33 6.61
C SER A 20 23.81 -13.94 7.25
N GLN A 21 24.15 -12.64 7.21
CA GLN A 21 25.35 -12.11 7.86
C GLN A 21 25.02 -10.72 8.42
N ALA A 22 25.60 -10.41 9.56
CA ALA A 22 25.62 -9.07 10.12
C ALA A 22 26.98 -8.88 10.78
N ASP A 23 27.79 -7.98 10.24
CA ASP A 23 29.08 -7.54 10.77
C ASP A 23 28.88 -6.13 11.33
N VAL A 24 29.14 -5.94 12.62
CA VAL A 24 28.86 -4.69 13.33
C VAL A 24 30.08 -4.26 14.13
N ASN A 25 30.51 -3.02 13.90
CA ASN A 25 31.58 -2.35 14.61
C ASN A 25 30.99 -1.19 15.42
N LEU A 26 31.11 -1.28 16.75
CA LEU A 26 30.61 -0.30 17.72
C LEU A 26 31.78 0.41 18.39
N LYS A 27 31.85 1.74 18.24
CA LYS A 27 32.82 2.59 18.90
C LYS A 27 32.24 3.11 20.22
N MET A 28 32.80 2.65 21.32
CA MET A 28 32.37 2.98 22.67
C MET A 28 32.67 4.46 23.01
N PRO A 29 31.66 5.27 23.37
CA PRO A 29 31.84 6.72 23.54
C PRO A 29 32.78 7.12 24.69
N ARG A 30 32.84 6.31 25.74
CA ARG A 30 33.52 6.69 26.99
C ARG A 30 35.01 6.37 27.01
N ASN A 31 35.43 5.33 26.28
CA ASN A 31 36.80 4.81 26.33
C ASN A 31 37.43 4.65 24.93
N ASN A 32 36.74 5.09 23.87
CA ASN A 32 37.20 5.00 22.47
C ASN A 32 37.49 3.56 22.00
N GLN A 33 37.01 2.55 22.74
CA GLN A 33 37.18 1.13 22.40
C GLN A 33 36.30 0.77 21.21
N LEU A 34 36.82 -0.04 20.28
CA LEU A 34 36.05 -0.61 19.18
C LEU A 34 35.66 -2.04 19.52
N LEU A 35 34.36 -2.33 19.52
CA LEU A 35 33.79 -3.66 19.72
C LEU A 35 33.27 -4.19 18.40
N HIS A 36 33.64 -5.42 18.06
CA HIS A 36 33.21 -6.10 16.85
C HIS A 36 32.26 -7.24 17.20
N PHE A 37 31.14 -7.31 16.49
CA PHE A 37 30.13 -8.36 16.63
C PHE A 37 29.76 -8.87 15.25
N ALA A 38 29.71 -10.19 15.10
CA ALA A 38 29.28 -10.83 13.87
C ALA A 38 28.21 -11.89 14.15
N PHE A 39 27.32 -12.10 13.19
CA PHE A 39 26.51 -13.32 13.17
C PHE A 39 27.41 -14.55 13.09
N ARG A 40 26.98 -15.62 13.75
CA ARG A 40 27.62 -16.92 13.60
C ARG A 40 27.34 -17.46 12.20
N GLU A 41 28.35 -18.09 11.59
CA GLU A 41 28.27 -18.60 10.20
C GLU A 41 27.12 -19.61 9.99
N ASP A 42 26.70 -20.32 11.04
CA ASP A 42 25.62 -21.32 11.02
C ASP A 42 24.23 -20.75 11.31
N LYS A 43 24.12 -19.44 11.56
CA LYS A 43 22.86 -18.80 11.98
C LYS A 43 22.39 -17.80 10.94
N GLN A 44 21.08 -17.86 10.69
CA GLN A 44 20.36 -16.87 9.91
C GLN A 44 19.20 -16.35 10.74
N TRP A 45 18.89 -15.07 10.58
CA TRP A 45 17.72 -14.45 11.20
C TRP A 45 16.64 -14.24 10.13
N LYS A 46 15.51 -14.92 10.26
CA LYS A 46 14.37 -14.76 9.34
C LYS A 46 13.61 -13.48 9.66
N LEU A 47 13.49 -12.61 8.66
CA LEU A 47 12.69 -11.39 8.71
C LEU A 47 11.25 -11.72 8.33
N GLN A 48 10.42 -11.96 9.37
CA GLN A 48 9.03 -12.37 9.23
C GLN A 48 8.24 -11.44 8.30
N GLN A 49 8.49 -10.14 8.35
CA GLN A 49 7.79 -9.16 7.51
C GLN A 49 8.01 -9.40 6.01
N ILE A 50 9.21 -9.80 5.58
CA ILE A 50 9.51 -10.11 4.17
C ILE A 50 8.81 -11.42 3.78
N GLN A 51 8.80 -12.40 4.67
CA GLN A 51 8.09 -13.66 4.47
C GLN A 51 6.59 -13.43 4.31
N ASP A 52 5.98 -12.62 5.18
CA ASP A 52 4.55 -12.32 5.16
C ASP A 52 4.17 -11.56 3.89
N ALA A 53 4.98 -10.57 3.49
CA ALA A 53 4.79 -9.86 2.22
C ALA A 53 4.83 -10.83 1.02
N ARG A 54 5.80 -11.74 0.99
CA ARG A 54 5.89 -12.79 -0.04
C ARG A 54 4.63 -13.66 -0.04
N ASN A 55 4.15 -14.08 1.13
CA ASN A 55 2.95 -14.90 1.25
C ASN A 55 1.71 -14.19 0.71
N HIS A 56 1.53 -12.90 1.01
CA HIS A 56 0.42 -12.12 0.48
C HIS A 56 0.48 -11.95 -1.05
N VAL A 57 1.68 -11.73 -1.61
CA VAL A 57 1.87 -11.65 -3.07
C VAL A 57 1.56 -12.98 -3.73
N SER A 58 2.06 -14.10 -3.18
CA SER A 58 1.76 -15.44 -3.69
C SER A 58 0.26 -15.74 -3.66
N GLN A 59 -0.43 -15.33 -2.59
CA GLN A 59 -1.88 -15.47 -2.50
C GLN A 59 -2.61 -14.65 -3.56
N ALA A 60 -2.19 -13.41 -3.80
CA ALA A 60 -2.78 -12.58 -4.86
C ALA A 60 -2.58 -13.21 -6.25
N ILE A 61 -1.38 -13.71 -6.55
CA ILE A 61 -1.06 -14.40 -7.81
C ILE A 61 -1.91 -15.66 -7.97
N TYR A 62 -2.04 -16.47 -6.92
CA TYR A 62 -2.90 -17.67 -6.92
C TYR A 62 -4.36 -17.32 -7.27
N LEU A 63 -4.90 -16.26 -6.66
CA LEU A 63 -6.26 -15.80 -6.93
C LEU A 63 -6.47 -15.29 -8.35
N LEU A 64 -5.42 -14.84 -9.03
CA LEU A 64 -5.44 -14.40 -10.43
C LEU A 64 -5.29 -15.57 -11.39
N ASN A 65 -4.36 -16.50 -11.11
CA ASN A 65 -4.05 -17.63 -11.99
C ASN A 65 -5.11 -18.75 -11.93
N ASN A 66 -5.86 -18.87 -10.83
CA ASN A 66 -6.96 -19.83 -10.72
C ASN A 66 -8.27 -19.30 -11.31
N ARG A 67 -8.20 -18.36 -12.26
CA ARG A 67 -9.35 -17.88 -13.02
C ARG A 67 -9.30 -18.48 -14.42
N ASP A 68 -10.44 -18.99 -14.86
CA ASP A 68 -10.63 -19.48 -16.23
C ASP A 68 -10.35 -18.34 -17.23
N GLU A 69 -9.62 -18.60 -18.32
CA GLU A 69 -9.32 -17.60 -19.36
C GLU A 69 -10.62 -17.03 -19.98
N SER A 70 -11.73 -17.77 -19.88
CA SER A 70 -13.06 -17.33 -20.31
C SER A 70 -13.80 -16.44 -19.30
N TYR A 71 -13.20 -16.09 -18.16
CA TYR A 71 -13.86 -15.25 -17.15
C TYR A 71 -13.95 -13.79 -17.60
N GLN A 72 -15.06 -13.44 -18.25
CA GLN A 72 -15.41 -12.08 -18.61
C GLN A 72 -15.90 -11.32 -17.37
N PHE A 73 -15.09 -10.39 -16.84
CA PHE A 73 -15.57 -9.41 -15.87
C PHE A 73 -16.68 -8.57 -16.52
N ARG A 74 -17.92 -8.66 -16.03
CA ARG A 74 -19.04 -7.96 -16.67
C ARG A 74 -18.99 -6.46 -16.38
N THR A 75 -18.42 -6.04 -15.25
CA THR A 75 -18.05 -4.63 -14.96
C THR A 75 -16.91 -4.53 -13.93
N GLY A 76 -16.12 -3.45 -13.96
CA GLY A 76 -15.11 -3.14 -12.91
C GLY A 76 -15.71 -2.97 -11.50
N ALA A 77 -17.03 -2.76 -11.41
CA ALA A 77 -17.76 -2.67 -10.15
C ALA A 77 -17.94 -4.03 -9.44
N GLU A 78 -17.88 -5.17 -10.14
CA GLU A 78 -18.02 -6.50 -9.52
C GLU A 78 -16.82 -6.89 -8.64
N VAL A 79 -15.63 -6.38 -8.94
CA VAL A 79 -14.40 -6.64 -8.17
C VAL A 79 -14.42 -5.90 -6.83
N LEU A 80 -14.96 -4.67 -6.80
CA LEU A 80 -15.13 -3.87 -5.58
C LEU A 80 -16.36 -4.29 -4.75
N LYS A 81 -17.45 -4.74 -5.41
CA LYS A 81 -18.71 -5.13 -4.74
C LYS A 81 -18.61 -6.33 -3.80
N ARG A 82 -17.52 -7.11 -3.85
CA ARG A 82 -17.31 -8.27 -2.96
C ARG A 82 -16.45 -7.98 -1.73
N MET A 83 -15.89 -6.77 -1.62
CA MET A 83 -14.96 -6.43 -0.52
C MET A 83 -15.67 -6.02 0.77
N PHE A 84 -16.95 -5.61 0.70
CA PHE A 84 -17.72 -5.13 1.84
C PHE A 84 -18.97 -5.98 2.04
N ALA A 85 -19.19 -6.43 3.28
CA ALA A 85 -20.38 -7.13 3.71
C ALA A 85 -20.95 -6.40 4.95
N PRO A 86 -22.15 -5.78 4.87
CA PRO A 86 -23.04 -5.72 3.70
C PRO A 86 -22.46 -4.88 2.55
N ALA A 87 -23.05 -5.02 1.35
CA ALA A 87 -22.65 -4.24 0.19
C ALA A 87 -22.72 -2.73 0.49
N LEU A 88 -21.76 -1.97 -0.04
CA LEU A 88 -21.74 -0.53 0.14
C LEU A 88 -23.01 0.12 -0.47
N PRO A 89 -23.61 1.11 0.23
CA PRO A 89 -24.63 1.98 -0.33
C PRO A 89 -24.19 2.63 -1.65
N SER A 90 -25.13 2.89 -2.56
CA SER A 90 -24.83 3.46 -3.89
C SER A 90 -24.33 4.91 -3.85
N ASP A 91 -24.55 5.61 -2.74
CA ASP A 91 -24.06 6.96 -2.47
C ASP A 91 -22.68 6.96 -1.80
N LEU A 92 -22.04 5.79 -1.62
CA LEU A 92 -20.69 5.70 -1.09
C LEU A 92 -19.71 5.10 -2.11
N LEU A 93 -18.56 5.74 -2.23
CA LEU A 93 -17.42 5.20 -2.97
C LEU A 93 -16.22 5.10 -2.04
N VAL A 94 -15.60 3.93 -1.99
CA VAL A 94 -14.39 3.70 -1.19
C VAL A 94 -13.20 3.49 -2.12
N ASN A 95 -12.11 4.20 -1.86
CA ASN A 95 -10.82 4.01 -2.51
C ASN A 95 -9.77 3.63 -1.46
N VAL A 96 -8.91 2.66 -1.76
CA VAL A 96 -7.78 2.27 -0.91
C VAL A 96 -6.52 2.32 -1.78
N TYR A 97 -5.53 3.11 -1.37
CA TYR A 97 -4.28 3.29 -2.11
C TYR A 97 -3.07 3.40 -1.17
N ILE A 98 -1.87 3.17 -1.71
CA ILE A 98 -0.62 3.32 -0.98
C ILE A 98 0.01 4.67 -1.35
N ASN A 99 0.36 5.46 -0.34
CA ASN A 99 1.14 6.69 -0.48
C ASN A 99 2.43 6.57 0.34
N LEU A 100 3.55 6.28 -0.32
CA LEU A 100 4.82 5.92 0.30
C LEU A 100 4.65 4.76 1.30
N ASN A 101 4.82 5.03 2.60
CA ASN A 101 4.69 4.07 3.69
C ASN A 101 3.33 4.11 4.40
N LYS A 102 2.34 4.80 3.84
CA LYS A 102 0.98 4.91 4.40
C LYS A 102 -0.02 4.21 3.51
N LEU A 103 -0.80 3.30 4.09
CA LEU A 103 -2.02 2.80 3.47
C LEU A 103 -3.13 3.82 3.73
N CYS A 104 -3.67 4.41 2.67
CA CYS A 104 -4.70 5.43 2.73
C CYS A 104 -6.04 4.84 2.30
N LEU A 105 -7.05 4.97 3.16
CA LEU A 105 -8.44 4.70 2.82
C LEU A 105 -9.16 6.03 2.68
N THR A 106 -9.94 6.18 1.62
CA THR A 106 -10.78 7.36 1.37
C THR A 106 -12.20 6.91 1.09
N VAL A 107 -13.16 7.52 1.79
CA VAL A 107 -14.59 7.34 1.55
C VAL A 107 -15.14 8.63 1.00
N TYR A 108 -15.82 8.54 -0.13
CA TYR A 108 -16.53 9.64 -0.76
C TYR A 108 -18.04 9.41 -0.59
N GLN A 109 -18.74 10.45 -0.13
CA GLN A 109 -20.18 10.51 -0.18
C GLN A 109 -20.60 11.22 -1.46
N LEU A 110 -21.39 10.53 -2.27
CA LEU A 110 -21.85 10.97 -3.58
C LEU A 110 -23.25 11.53 -3.48
N HIS A 111 -23.49 12.64 -4.16
CA HIS A 111 -24.81 13.25 -4.28
C HIS A 111 -25.23 13.34 -5.75
N ALA A 112 -26.38 12.75 -6.09
CA ALA A 112 -26.95 12.89 -7.42
C ALA A 112 -27.36 14.35 -7.68
N LEU A 113 -27.01 14.88 -8.85
CA LEU A 113 -27.46 16.19 -9.28
C LEU A 113 -28.91 16.09 -9.75
N GLN A 114 -29.76 16.98 -9.25
CA GLN A 114 -31.15 17.05 -9.69
C GLN A 114 -31.23 17.45 -11.18
N PRO A 115 -32.20 16.94 -11.94
CA PRO A 115 -32.33 17.20 -13.38
C PRO A 115 -32.57 18.68 -13.72
N ASN A 116 -33.11 19.45 -12.78
CA ASN A 116 -33.37 20.89 -12.87
C ASN A 116 -32.25 21.76 -12.26
N SER A 117 -31.08 21.19 -11.97
CA SER A 117 -30.00 21.94 -11.34
C SER A 117 -29.46 23.04 -12.26
N THR A 118 -29.38 24.27 -11.75
CA THR A 118 -28.75 25.42 -12.41
C THR A 118 -27.22 25.39 -12.35
N LYS A 119 -26.63 24.37 -11.68
CA LYS A 119 -25.17 24.24 -11.57
C LYS A 119 -24.58 23.73 -12.88
N ASN A 120 -23.61 24.48 -13.40
CA ASN A 120 -22.83 24.05 -14.56
C ASN A 120 -22.10 22.74 -14.25
N PHE A 121 -22.47 21.67 -14.95
CA PHE A 121 -21.79 20.39 -14.84
C PHE A 121 -20.43 20.46 -15.53
N ARG A 122 -19.35 20.30 -14.75
CA ARG A 122 -17.97 20.25 -15.24
C ARG A 122 -17.31 18.99 -14.71
N PRO A 123 -17.15 17.93 -15.52
CA PRO A 123 -16.59 16.68 -15.04
C PRO A 123 -15.15 16.89 -14.57
N ALA A 124 -14.83 16.37 -13.39
CA ALA A 124 -13.46 16.37 -12.88
C ALA A 124 -12.60 15.37 -13.67
N GLY A 125 -11.34 15.75 -13.94
CA GLY A 125 -10.33 14.85 -14.49
C GLY A 125 -9.82 13.85 -13.45
N GLY A 126 -8.85 13.00 -13.83
CA GLY A 126 -8.25 12.03 -12.90
C GLY A 126 -7.49 12.69 -11.75
N SER A 127 -7.69 12.19 -10.53
CA SER A 127 -6.93 12.58 -9.33
C SER A 127 -6.75 11.37 -8.39
N VAL A 128 -5.70 11.40 -7.57
CA VAL A 128 -5.49 10.42 -6.48
C VAL A 128 -6.52 10.65 -5.35
N LEU A 129 -6.84 11.91 -5.07
CA LEU A 129 -7.81 12.34 -4.07
C LEU A 129 -8.66 13.47 -4.66
N HIS A 130 -9.97 13.28 -4.74
CA HIS A 130 -10.88 14.31 -5.23
C HIS A 130 -11.32 15.25 -4.11
N SER A 131 -11.40 16.54 -4.40
CA SER A 131 -11.95 17.54 -3.46
C SER A 131 -13.47 17.48 -3.42
N PRO A 132 -14.11 17.89 -2.31
CA PRO A 132 -15.57 18.01 -2.22
C PRO A 132 -16.12 18.90 -3.33
N GLY A 133 -17.03 18.37 -4.14
CA GLY A 133 -17.63 19.10 -5.24
C GLY A 133 -17.12 18.76 -6.63
N ALA A 134 -16.16 17.86 -6.75
CA ALA A 134 -15.81 17.22 -8.02
C ALA A 134 -17.04 16.53 -8.61
N MET A 135 -17.32 16.76 -9.89
CA MET A 135 -18.51 16.21 -10.56
C MET A 135 -18.10 15.09 -11.53
N PHE A 136 -18.97 14.08 -11.68
CA PHE A 136 -18.71 12.94 -12.56
C PHE A 136 -19.98 12.48 -13.27
N SER A 137 -19.82 11.89 -14.44
CA SER A 137 -20.89 11.15 -15.13
C SER A 137 -20.77 9.67 -14.76
N ALA A 138 -21.77 9.13 -14.06
CA ALA A 138 -21.85 7.72 -13.73
C ALA A 138 -23.08 7.11 -14.41
N SER A 139 -22.85 6.30 -15.44
CA SER A 139 -23.93 5.72 -16.27
C SER A 139 -24.87 6.82 -16.83
N SER A 140 -26.16 6.79 -16.47
CA SER A 140 -27.18 7.76 -16.87
C SER A 140 -27.36 8.94 -15.91
N SER A 141 -26.54 9.03 -14.85
CA SER A 141 -26.69 10.02 -13.78
C SER A 141 -25.44 10.90 -13.63
N LYS A 142 -25.64 12.15 -13.22
CA LYS A 142 -24.57 13.09 -12.84
C LYS A 142 -24.45 13.13 -11.31
N ILE A 143 -23.24 13.00 -10.80
CA ILE A 143 -22.96 12.94 -9.35
C ILE A 143 -21.91 13.98 -8.96
N ARG A 144 -21.89 14.35 -7.68
CA ARG A 144 -20.96 15.29 -7.04
C ARG A 144 -20.48 14.72 -5.70
#